data_AF-A0A0L0LFQ0-F1
#
_entry.id   AF-A0A0L0LFQ0-F1
#
_cell.length_a   1.000
_cell.length_b   1.000
_cell.length_c   1.000
_cell.angle_alpha   90.00
_cell.angle_beta   90.00
_cell.angle_gamma   90.00
#
_symmetry.space_group_name_H-M   'P 1'
#
loop_
_entity.id
_entity.type
_entity.pdbx_description
1 polymer ?
#
loop_
_entity_poly.entity_id
_entity_poly.type
_entity_poly.pdbx_seq_one_letter_code
_entity_poly.pdbx_strand_id
1 'polypeptide(L)'
;MELLGLIFASSICILITEVLKRRFSLPASITRRVVHVLTAVVAAAAPLFVSEREIIIVSLLFAAVLWWSHSRGLLSSIHSVERKTFGEVWLPIGIAITAFLFLPNSVASFQFGVLIMGISDPIAGFVGETRGKRRLAFLGSTKSIEGSAAFFTSSMLLTALLIPVFGCHLLLIPLLLTILEFVLIFGLDNLFLPIAGAFLAQMFL
;
A
#
# COMPACT_ATOMS: atom_id res chain seq x y z
N MET A 1 25.35 -4.32 -6.04
CA MET A 1 24.61 -5.58 -6.33
C MET A 1 23.21 -5.55 -5.73
N GLU A 2 23.02 -4.88 -4.60
CA GLU A 2 21.75 -4.84 -3.87
C GLU A 2 20.63 -4.09 -4.61
N LEU A 3 20.93 -2.96 -5.29
CA LEU A 3 19.97 -2.25 -6.15
C LEU A 3 19.40 -3.14 -7.27
N LEU A 4 20.26 -3.90 -7.96
CA LEU A 4 19.83 -4.84 -9.00
C LEU A 4 18.96 -5.95 -8.39
N GLY A 5 19.28 -6.40 -7.17
CA GLY A 5 18.46 -7.32 -6.41
C GLY A 5 17.07 -6.77 -6.11
N LEU A 6 16.96 -5.51 -5.67
CA LEU A 6 15.68 -4.85 -5.39
C LEU A 6 14.83 -4.71 -6.66
N ILE A 7 15.43 -4.25 -7.77
CA ILE A 7 14.73 -4.14 -9.06
C ILE A 7 14.25 -5.52 -9.49
N PHE A 8 15.12 -6.53 -9.43
CA PHE A 8 14.77 -7.89 -9.82
C PHE A 8 13.64 -8.48 -8.96
N ALA A 9 13.70 -8.31 -7.63
CA ALA A 9 12.67 -8.77 -6.70
C ALA A 9 11.31 -8.11 -6.99
N SER A 10 11.28 -6.80 -7.18
CA SER A 10 10.04 -6.08 -7.51
C SER A 10 9.49 -6.48 -8.88
N SER A 11 10.35 -6.57 -9.90
CA SER A 11 9.94 -6.96 -11.25
C SER A 11 9.43 -8.41 -11.33
N ILE A 12 10.04 -9.34 -10.60
CA ILE A 12 9.63 -10.75 -10.64
C ILE A 12 8.29 -10.97 -9.94
N CYS A 13 8.01 -10.26 -8.85
CA CYS A 13 6.70 -10.30 -8.19
C CYS A 13 5.57 -9.85 -9.14
N ILE A 14 5.80 -8.78 -9.91
CA ILE A 14 4.83 -8.29 -10.90
C ILE A 14 4.68 -9.31 -12.04
N LEU A 15 5.79 -9.82 -12.57
CA LEU A 15 5.78 -10.75 -13.70
C LEU A 15 5.09 -12.07 -13.35
N ILE A 16 5.41 -12.67 -12.20
CA ILE A 16 4.76 -13.89 -11.72
C ILE A 16 3.26 -13.66 -11.61
N THR A 17 2.83 -12.53 -11.05
CA THR A 17 1.40 -12.26 -10.89
C THR A 17 0.68 -12.07 -12.24
N GLU A 18 1.31 -11.43 -13.23
CA GLU A 18 0.76 -11.32 -14.58
C GLU A 18 0.65 -12.70 -15.26
N VAL A 19 1.66 -13.56 -15.11
CA VAL A 19 1.64 -14.93 -15.64
C VAL A 19 0.54 -15.76 -14.99
N LEU A 20 0.44 -15.74 -13.66
CA LEU A 20 -0.62 -16.44 -12.92
C LEU A 20 -2.00 -15.95 -13.33
N LYS A 21 -2.17 -14.63 -13.49
CA LYS A 21 -3.43 -14.08 -13.96
C LYS A 21 -3.83 -14.63 -15.32
N ARG A 22 -2.92 -14.57 -16.30
CA ARG A 22 -3.21 -15.03 -17.67
C ARG A 22 -3.45 -16.53 -17.73
N ARG A 23 -2.72 -17.30 -16.93
CA ARG A 23 -2.80 -18.77 -16.91
C ARG A 23 -4.04 -19.31 -16.21
N PHE A 24 -4.48 -18.65 -15.14
CA PHE A 24 -5.60 -19.10 -14.31
C PHE A 24 -6.84 -18.20 -14.41
N SER A 25 -6.85 -17.24 -15.34
CA SER A 25 -7.94 -16.27 -15.55
C SER A 25 -8.40 -15.58 -14.26
N LEU A 26 -7.46 -15.27 -13.37
CA LEU A 26 -7.77 -14.70 -12.06
C LEU A 26 -8.42 -13.31 -12.19
N PRO A 27 -9.40 -12.98 -11.32
CA PRO A 27 -9.95 -11.63 -11.26
C PRO A 27 -8.85 -10.59 -11.01
N ALA A 28 -8.88 -9.50 -11.78
CA ALA A 28 -7.91 -8.41 -11.64
C ALA A 28 -7.89 -7.80 -10.23
N SER A 29 -9.04 -7.81 -9.52
CA SER A 29 -9.15 -7.36 -8.14
C SER A 29 -8.26 -8.15 -7.18
N ILE A 30 -8.14 -9.48 -7.38
CA ILE A 30 -7.30 -10.35 -6.55
C ILE A 30 -5.82 -10.12 -6.88
N THR A 31 -5.47 -10.15 -8.18
CA THR A 31 -4.08 -10.04 -8.62
C THR A 31 -3.49 -8.68 -8.26
N ARG A 32 -4.27 -7.61 -8.38
CA ARG A 32 -3.85 -6.26 -8.01
C ARG A 32 -3.53 -6.18 -6.51
N ARG A 33 -4.35 -6.78 -5.65
CA ARG A 33 -4.09 -6.84 -4.20
C ARG A 33 -2.83 -7.62 -3.88
N VAL A 34 -2.59 -8.75 -4.55
CA VAL A 34 -1.37 -9.54 -4.36
C VAL A 34 -0.13 -8.73 -4.75
N VAL A 35 -0.13 -8.07 -5.92
CA VAL A 35 0.97 -7.20 -6.33
C VAL A 35 1.18 -6.06 -5.34
N HIS A 36 0.11 -5.44 -4.86
CA HIS A 36 0.15 -4.35 -3.87
C HIS A 36 0.82 -4.79 -2.57
N VAL A 37 0.38 -5.91 -1.98
CA VAL A 37 0.95 -6.47 -0.75
C VAL A 37 2.42 -6.83 -0.96
N LEU A 38 2.75 -7.54 -2.04
CA LEU A 38 4.14 -7.93 -2.33
C LEU A 38 5.05 -6.71 -2.52
N THR A 39 4.59 -5.70 -3.25
CA THR A 39 5.36 -4.46 -3.49
C THR A 39 5.63 -3.75 -2.17
N ALA A 40 4.62 -3.64 -1.30
CA ALA A 40 4.79 -2.99 0.00
C ALA A 40 5.71 -3.78 0.94
N VAL A 41 5.64 -5.12 0.96
CA VAL A 41 6.55 -5.96 1.75
C VAL A 41 7.99 -5.82 1.27
N VAL A 42 8.23 -5.87 -0.04
CA VAL A 42 9.56 -5.65 -0.62
C VAL A 42 10.07 -4.24 -0.28
N ALA A 43 9.23 -3.22 -0.42
CA ALA A 43 9.59 -1.84 -0.10
C ALA A 43 9.90 -1.66 1.40
N ALA A 44 9.12 -2.25 2.30
CA ALA A 44 9.38 -2.20 3.75
C ALA A 44 10.70 -2.90 4.13
N ALA A 45 11.08 -3.98 3.43
CA ALA A 45 12.35 -4.67 3.66
C ALA A 45 13.55 -3.92 3.03
N ALA A 46 13.33 -3.10 2.01
CA ALA A 46 14.39 -2.46 1.22
C ALA A 46 15.43 -1.65 2.02
N PRO A 47 15.07 -0.86 3.05
CA PRO A 47 16.05 -0.07 3.82
C PRO A 47 17.10 -0.92 4.55
N LEU A 48 16.88 -2.25 4.68
CA LEU A 48 17.85 -3.17 5.27
C LEU A 48 18.99 -3.55 4.31
N PHE A 49 18.82 -3.30 3.01
CA PHE A 49 19.72 -3.77 1.96
C PHE A 49 20.17 -2.68 1.00
N VAL A 50 19.43 -1.56 0.91
CA VAL A 50 19.74 -0.48 -0.03
C VAL A 50 19.56 0.89 0.62
N SER A 51 20.19 1.90 0.02
CA SER A 51 20.09 3.28 0.46
C SER A 51 18.71 3.90 0.19
N GLU A 52 18.37 4.95 0.92
CA GLU A 52 17.16 5.77 0.69
C GLU A 52 17.04 6.23 -0.77
N ARG A 53 18.17 6.62 -1.39
CA ARG A 53 18.22 7.14 -2.76
C ARG A 53 17.85 6.06 -3.76
N GLU A 54 18.34 4.85 -3.55
CA GLU A 54 18.01 3.69 -4.37
C GLU A 54 16.52 3.35 -4.26
N ILE A 55 15.94 3.38 -3.06
CA ILE A 55 14.49 3.16 -2.85
C ILE A 55 13.67 4.21 -3.59
N ILE A 56 14.04 5.49 -3.47
CA ILE A 56 13.34 6.60 -4.15
C ILE A 56 13.44 6.44 -5.67
N ILE A 57 14.64 6.20 -6.21
CA ILE A 57 14.86 6.05 -7.65
C ILE A 57 14.03 4.88 -8.19
N VAL A 58 14.12 3.71 -7.55
CA VAL A 58 13.39 2.51 -7.99
C VAL A 58 11.88 2.77 -7.93
N SER A 59 11.39 3.37 -6.85
CA SER A 59 9.97 3.67 -6.70
C SER A 59 9.48 4.64 -7.80
N LEU A 60 10.20 5.72 -8.07
CA LEU A 60 9.84 6.66 -9.14
C LEU A 60 9.92 6.03 -10.54
N LEU A 61 10.90 5.15 -10.78
CA LEU A 61 10.98 4.37 -12.02
C LEU A 61 9.75 3.47 -12.20
N PHE A 62 9.33 2.74 -11.16
CA PHE A 62 8.13 1.93 -11.20
C PHE A 62 6.87 2.78 -11.40
N ALA A 63 6.76 3.94 -10.76
CA ALA A 63 5.65 4.88 -10.99
C ALA A 63 5.57 5.30 -12.47
N ALA A 64 6.71 5.65 -13.08
CA ALA A 64 6.77 6.02 -14.50
C ALA A 64 6.41 4.85 -15.42
N VAL A 65 6.90 3.64 -15.13
CA VAL A 65 6.55 2.42 -15.88
C VAL A 65 5.06 2.13 -15.78
N LEU A 66 4.46 2.20 -14.59
CA LEU A 66 3.04 1.93 -14.36
C LEU A 66 2.14 2.98 -15.02
N TRP A 67 2.52 4.25 -14.97
CA TRP A 67 1.84 5.30 -15.73
C TRP A 67 1.87 4.98 -17.23
N TRP A 68 3.06 4.69 -17.75
CA TRP A 68 3.24 4.44 -19.17
C TRP A 68 2.49 3.18 -19.63
N SER A 69 2.52 2.09 -18.85
CA SER A 69 1.79 0.86 -19.15
C SER A 69 0.28 1.05 -19.13
N HIS A 70 -0.24 1.90 -18.24
CA HIS A 70 -1.66 2.23 -18.17
C HIS A 70 -2.15 2.82 -19.49
N SER A 71 -1.38 3.74 -20.10
CA SER A 71 -1.73 4.34 -21.40
C SER A 71 -1.74 3.36 -22.59
N ARG A 72 -1.11 2.18 -22.43
CA ARG A 72 -0.95 1.17 -23.47
C ARG A 72 -1.75 -0.12 -23.23
N GLY A 73 -2.52 -0.19 -22.16
CA GLY A 73 -3.28 -1.40 -21.79
C GLY A 73 -2.41 -2.63 -21.50
N LEU A 74 -1.13 -2.42 -21.14
CA LEU A 74 -0.22 -3.49 -20.72
C LEU A 74 -0.50 -3.86 -19.25
N LEU A 75 0.13 -4.90 -18.67
CA LEU A 75 -0.03 -5.27 -17.25
C LEU A 75 -1.50 -5.40 -16.79
N SER A 76 -2.23 -6.33 -17.42
CA SER A 76 -3.64 -6.52 -17.12
C SER A 76 -3.87 -6.84 -15.64
N SER A 77 -2.94 -7.50 -14.96
CA SER A 77 -3.01 -7.82 -13.52
C SER A 77 -3.15 -6.59 -12.61
N ILE A 78 -2.81 -5.41 -13.12
CA ILE A 78 -2.84 -4.14 -12.41
C ILE A 78 -3.97 -3.24 -12.95
N HIS A 79 -4.09 -3.07 -14.27
CA HIS A 79 -4.95 -2.03 -14.86
C HIS A 79 -6.37 -2.47 -15.27
N SER A 80 -6.70 -3.77 -15.29
CA SER A 80 -8.00 -4.24 -15.85
C SER A 80 -9.16 -4.25 -14.84
N VAL A 81 -9.30 -3.16 -14.08
CA VAL A 81 -10.42 -2.95 -13.15
C VAL A 81 -11.38 -1.91 -13.73
N GLU A 82 -12.69 -2.09 -13.54
CA GLU A 82 -13.74 -1.21 -14.09
C GLU A 82 -13.65 0.26 -13.63
N ARG A 83 -12.92 0.54 -12.52
CA ARG A 83 -12.71 1.90 -12.01
C ARG A 83 -11.42 2.49 -12.58
N LYS A 84 -11.53 3.59 -13.33
CA LYS A 84 -10.38 4.45 -13.72
C LYS A 84 -9.80 5.13 -12.47
N THR A 85 -8.87 4.49 -11.79
CA THR A 85 -8.09 5.10 -10.69
C THR A 85 -6.61 4.95 -10.99
N PHE A 86 -5.80 5.93 -10.61
CA PHE A 86 -4.34 5.88 -10.73
C PHE A 86 -3.67 5.34 -9.46
N GLY A 87 -4.38 4.52 -8.66
CA GLY A 87 -3.92 4.02 -7.36
C GLY A 87 -2.60 3.27 -7.44
N GLU A 88 -2.43 2.47 -8.50
CA GLU A 88 -1.19 1.75 -8.77
C GLU A 88 0.01 2.66 -9.06
N VAL A 89 -0.20 3.88 -9.55
CA VAL A 89 0.86 4.88 -9.74
C VAL A 89 1.11 5.63 -8.43
N TRP A 90 0.06 5.86 -7.63
CA TRP A 90 0.18 6.51 -6.32
C TRP A 90 0.97 5.68 -5.31
N LEU A 91 0.89 4.34 -5.35
CA LEU A 91 1.61 3.46 -4.44
C LEU A 91 3.14 3.68 -4.45
N PRO A 92 3.84 3.55 -5.59
CA PRO A 92 5.27 3.80 -5.62
C PRO A 92 5.63 5.27 -5.32
N ILE A 93 4.78 6.24 -5.67
CA ILE A 93 4.99 7.64 -5.30
C ILE A 93 4.90 7.82 -3.78
N GLY A 94 3.91 7.20 -3.13
CA GLY A 94 3.77 7.17 -1.67
C GLY A 94 5.01 6.60 -1.00
N ILE A 95 5.50 5.45 -1.48
CA ILE A 95 6.75 4.85 -0.97
C ILE A 95 7.94 5.80 -1.16
N ALA A 96 8.08 6.45 -2.31
CA ALA A 96 9.19 7.38 -2.57
C ALA A 96 9.16 8.58 -1.60
N ILE A 97 7.98 9.16 -1.37
CA ILE A 97 7.83 10.30 -0.45
C ILE A 97 8.07 9.85 0.99
N THR A 98 7.52 8.72 1.43
CA THR A 98 7.79 8.19 2.77
C THR A 98 9.28 7.86 2.94
N ALA A 99 9.95 7.30 1.93
CA ALA A 99 11.39 7.07 1.96
C ALA A 99 12.16 8.37 2.13
N PHE A 100 11.82 9.40 1.35
CA PHE A 100 12.46 10.71 1.43
C PHE A 100 12.30 11.39 2.80
N LEU A 101 11.14 11.24 3.44
CA LEU A 101 10.83 11.91 4.70
C LEU A 101 11.43 11.19 5.93
N PHE A 102 11.52 9.86 5.89
CA PHE A 102 11.81 9.07 7.10
C PHE A 102 13.13 8.29 7.02
N LEU A 103 13.69 8.02 5.85
CA LEU A 103 14.98 7.34 5.75
C LEU A 103 16.14 8.35 5.74
N PRO A 104 17.31 7.98 6.31
CA PRO A 104 17.60 6.71 6.97
C PRO A 104 17.27 6.75 8.48
N ASN A 105 16.82 7.89 8.99
CA ASN A 105 16.76 8.19 10.42
C ASN A 105 15.64 7.45 11.17
N SER A 106 14.59 7.02 10.48
CA SER A 106 13.37 6.45 11.07
C SER A 106 12.87 5.26 10.25
N VAL A 107 13.73 4.25 10.09
CA VAL A 107 13.44 3.02 9.33
C VAL A 107 12.17 2.32 9.81
N ALA A 108 11.99 2.16 11.12
CA ALA A 108 10.81 1.51 11.69
C ALA A 108 9.50 2.28 11.37
N SER A 109 9.55 3.62 11.39
CA SER A 109 8.42 4.46 10.98
C SER A 109 8.08 4.29 9.51
N PHE A 110 9.09 4.33 8.63
CA PHE A 110 8.93 4.05 7.20
C PHE A 110 8.28 2.66 6.97
N GLN A 111 8.81 1.63 7.63
CA GLN A 111 8.30 0.26 7.53
C GLN A 111 6.84 0.16 7.96
N PHE A 112 6.50 0.73 9.12
CA PHE A 112 5.13 0.73 9.63
C PHE A 112 4.17 1.40 8.65
N GLY A 113 4.49 2.61 8.17
CA GLY A 113 3.65 3.32 7.21
C GLY A 113 3.42 2.53 5.93
N VAL A 114 4.50 2.02 5.33
CA VAL A 114 4.41 1.21 4.10
C VAL A 114 3.61 -0.07 4.33
N LEU A 115 3.74 -0.74 5.47
CA LEU A 115 2.98 -1.95 5.79
C LEU A 115 1.49 -1.67 6.07
N ILE A 116 1.14 -0.55 6.71
CA ILE A 116 -0.26 -0.13 6.87
C ILE A 116 -0.93 0.01 5.50
N MET A 117 -0.30 0.76 4.59
CA MET A 117 -0.80 0.90 3.21
C MET A 117 -0.74 -0.42 2.44
N GLY A 118 0.28 -1.26 2.70
CA GLY A 118 0.50 -2.52 2.00
C GLY A 118 -0.40 -3.67 2.40
N ILE A 119 -0.89 -3.69 3.64
CA ILE A 119 -1.61 -4.82 4.23
C ILE A 119 -3.03 -4.41 4.62
N SER A 120 -3.18 -3.36 5.42
CA SER A 120 -4.49 -2.96 5.95
C SER A 120 -5.43 -2.46 4.84
N ASP A 121 -4.92 -1.70 3.87
CA ASP A 121 -5.73 -1.21 2.75
C ASP A 121 -6.23 -2.35 1.82
N PRO A 122 -5.39 -3.30 1.34
CA PRO A 122 -5.88 -4.46 0.60
C PRO A 122 -6.89 -5.31 1.37
N ILE A 123 -6.71 -5.49 2.69
CA ILE A 123 -7.67 -6.21 3.55
C ILE A 123 -9.01 -5.47 3.60
N ALA A 124 -8.98 -4.16 3.80
CA ALA A 124 -10.18 -3.31 3.84
C ALA A 124 -10.97 -3.40 2.53
N GLY A 125 -10.28 -3.27 1.40
CA GLY A 125 -10.88 -3.43 0.09
C GLY A 125 -11.49 -4.83 -0.11
N PHE A 126 -10.79 -5.89 0.29
CA PHE A 126 -11.26 -7.26 0.13
C PHE A 126 -12.51 -7.56 0.95
N VAL A 127 -12.50 -7.20 2.23
CA VAL A 127 -13.67 -7.35 3.10
C VAL A 127 -14.80 -6.47 2.62
N GLY A 128 -14.51 -5.25 2.15
CA GLY A 128 -15.52 -4.34 1.65
C GLY A 128 -16.21 -4.80 0.37
N GLU A 129 -15.49 -5.46 -0.53
CA GLU A 129 -16.07 -6.06 -1.73
C GLU A 129 -16.86 -7.33 -1.45
N THR A 130 -16.35 -8.21 -0.60
CA THR A 130 -16.93 -9.55 -0.37
C THR A 130 -18.01 -9.60 0.70
N ARG A 131 -17.92 -8.73 1.71
CA ARG A 131 -18.80 -8.72 2.89
C ARG A 131 -19.43 -7.35 3.17
N GLY A 132 -19.14 -6.33 2.37
CA GLY A 132 -19.65 -4.97 2.56
C GLY A 132 -21.16 -4.88 2.34
N LYS A 133 -21.92 -4.83 3.43
CA LYS A 133 -23.38 -4.68 3.42
C LYS A 133 -23.79 -3.23 3.64
N ARG A 134 -23.09 -2.53 4.53
CA ARG A 134 -23.39 -1.15 4.89
C ARG A 134 -22.40 -0.23 4.20
N ARG A 135 -22.85 0.41 3.12
CA ARG A 135 -22.01 1.32 2.32
C ARG A 135 -22.33 2.77 2.65
N LEU A 136 -21.29 3.55 2.87
CA LEU A 136 -21.35 4.98 3.05
C LEU A 136 -20.82 5.64 1.79
N ALA A 137 -21.62 6.55 1.23
CA ALA A 137 -21.19 7.38 0.12
C ALA A 137 -20.51 8.62 0.67
N PHE A 138 -19.28 8.87 0.24
CA PHE A 138 -18.50 10.04 0.62
C PHE A 138 -17.76 10.58 -0.60
N LEU A 139 -18.01 11.86 -0.94
CA LEU A 139 -17.37 12.57 -2.07
C LEU A 139 -17.29 11.75 -3.38
N GLY A 140 -18.37 11.05 -3.75
CA GLY A 140 -18.44 10.26 -4.99
C GLY A 140 -17.76 8.88 -4.93
N SER A 141 -17.20 8.49 -3.79
CA SER A 141 -16.74 7.13 -3.50
C SER A 141 -17.73 6.42 -2.58
N THR A 142 -17.79 5.08 -2.68
CA THR A 142 -18.55 4.24 -1.75
C THR A 142 -17.60 3.31 -1.03
N LYS A 143 -17.51 3.45 0.30
CA LYS A 143 -16.75 2.56 1.19
C LYS A 143 -17.70 1.85 2.14
N SER A 144 -17.39 0.62 2.53
CA SER A 144 -18.24 -0.13 3.46
C SER A 144 -17.73 -0.02 4.89
N ILE A 145 -18.66 -0.02 5.84
CA ILE A 145 -18.35 -0.05 7.28
C ILE A 145 -17.56 -1.32 7.60
N GLU A 146 -17.90 -2.45 6.96
CA GLU A 146 -17.17 -3.70 7.15
C GLU A 146 -15.72 -3.62 6.66
N GLY A 147 -15.45 -2.89 5.57
CA GLY A 147 -14.11 -2.64 5.07
C GLY A 147 -13.29 -1.79 6.03
N SER A 148 -13.85 -0.66 6.50
CA SER A 148 -13.17 0.19 7.49
C SER A 148 -12.96 -0.51 8.83
N ALA A 149 -13.87 -1.39 9.27
CA ALA A 149 -13.66 -2.22 10.44
C ALA A 149 -12.51 -3.23 10.25
N ALA A 150 -12.36 -3.78 9.05
CA ALA A 150 -11.23 -4.65 8.71
C ALA A 150 -9.91 -3.87 8.62
N PHE A 151 -9.93 -2.63 8.10
CA PHE A 151 -8.78 -1.72 8.15
C PHE A 151 -8.36 -1.45 9.61
N PHE A 152 -9.32 -1.06 10.46
CA PHE A 152 -9.08 -0.76 11.87
C PHE A 152 -8.46 -1.96 12.60
N THR A 153 -9.05 -3.15 12.45
CA THR A 153 -8.55 -4.35 13.14
C THR A 153 -7.16 -4.77 12.66
N SER A 154 -6.92 -4.76 11.34
CA SER A 154 -5.59 -5.10 10.80
C SER A 154 -4.51 -4.06 11.17
N SER A 155 -4.84 -2.76 11.11
CA SER A 155 -3.92 -1.69 11.52
C SER A 155 -3.64 -1.71 13.03
N MET A 156 -4.62 -2.09 13.86
CA MET A 156 -4.42 -2.31 15.29
C MET A 156 -3.47 -3.47 15.56
N LEU A 157 -3.57 -4.58 14.83
CA LEU A 157 -2.63 -5.69 14.94
C LEU A 157 -1.22 -5.27 14.51
N LEU A 158 -1.07 -4.55 13.39
CA LEU A 158 0.25 -4.03 12.98
C LEU A 158 0.82 -3.05 14.00
N THR A 159 -0.01 -2.19 14.58
CA THR A 159 0.41 -1.24 15.64
C THR A 159 0.89 -2.01 16.86
N ALA A 160 0.16 -3.03 17.32
CA ALA A 160 0.56 -3.88 18.45
C ALA A 160 1.89 -4.61 18.21
N LEU A 161 2.16 -5.02 16.97
CA LEU A 161 3.33 -5.81 16.62
C LEU A 161 4.58 -4.96 16.40
N LEU A 162 4.43 -3.76 15.84
CA LEU A 162 5.55 -2.98 15.32
C LEU A 162 5.86 -1.72 16.14
N ILE A 163 4.91 -1.22 16.92
CA ILE A 163 5.06 0.03 17.67
C ILE A 163 4.93 -0.28 19.18
N PRO A 164 5.87 0.15 20.03
CA PRO A 164 5.86 -0.14 21.46
C PRO A 164 4.87 0.76 22.24
N VAL A 165 3.60 0.79 21.80
CA VAL A 165 2.53 1.58 22.41
C VAL A 165 1.54 0.73 23.19
N PHE A 166 1.02 1.29 24.27
CA PHE A 166 0.05 0.64 25.15
C PHE A 166 -1.16 1.55 25.43
N GLY A 167 -2.24 0.95 25.96
CA GLY A 167 -3.43 1.67 26.38
C GLY A 167 -4.16 2.35 25.22
N CYS A 168 -4.53 3.63 25.38
CA CYS A 168 -5.34 4.35 24.39
C CYS A 168 -4.65 4.53 23.03
N HIS A 169 -3.32 4.61 22.98
CA HIS A 169 -2.56 4.81 21.74
C HIS A 169 -2.68 3.62 20.78
N LEU A 170 -2.81 2.41 21.32
CA LEU A 170 -3.06 1.19 20.54
C LEU A 170 -4.39 1.25 19.77
N LEU A 171 -5.34 2.05 20.25
CA LEU A 171 -6.62 2.29 19.58
C LEU A 171 -6.60 3.58 18.74
N LEU A 172 -5.92 4.61 19.22
CA LEU A 172 -5.91 5.93 18.59
C LEU A 172 -5.21 5.94 17.23
N ILE A 173 -4.04 5.29 17.11
CA ILE A 173 -3.31 5.24 15.84
C ILE A 173 -4.14 4.55 14.74
N PRO A 174 -4.66 3.31 14.94
CA PRO A 174 -5.57 2.67 14.00
C PRO A 174 -6.82 3.49 13.70
N LEU A 175 -7.39 4.17 14.70
CA LEU A 175 -8.58 4.98 14.51
C LEU A 175 -8.32 6.15 13.57
N LEU A 176 -7.24 6.90 13.78
CA LEU A 176 -6.85 8.02 12.92
C LEU A 176 -6.55 7.55 11.49
N LEU A 177 -5.84 6.42 11.35
CA LEU A 177 -5.54 5.83 10.05
C LEU A 177 -6.80 5.33 9.34
N THR A 178 -7.78 4.79 10.08
CA THR A 178 -9.07 4.35 9.52
C THR A 178 -9.89 5.53 9.04
N ILE A 179 -9.91 6.64 9.79
CA ILE A 179 -10.59 7.88 9.37
C ILE A 179 -9.94 8.41 8.09
N LEU A 180 -8.60 8.43 8.06
CA LEU A 180 -7.86 8.87 6.88
C LEU A 180 -8.14 7.97 5.67
N GLU A 181 -8.06 6.65 5.84
CA GLU A 181 -8.44 5.69 4.79
C GLU A 181 -9.84 6.00 4.29
N PHE A 182 -10.83 6.15 5.18
CA PHE A 182 -12.21 6.37 4.79
C PHE A 182 -12.42 7.65 3.96
N VAL A 183 -11.71 8.73 4.30
CA VAL A 183 -11.79 10.04 3.62
C VAL A 183 -11.04 10.05 2.28
N LEU A 184 -9.97 9.26 2.15
CA LEU A 184 -9.19 9.21 0.92
C LEU A 184 -9.93 8.47 -0.19
N ILE A 185 -10.03 9.13 -1.33
CA ILE A 185 -10.75 8.68 -2.53
C ILE A 185 -9.80 8.56 -3.72
N PHE A 186 -10.27 7.91 -4.80
CA PHE A 186 -9.55 7.78 -6.07
C PHE A 186 -8.13 7.17 -6.00
N GLY A 187 -7.86 6.36 -4.97
CA GLY A 187 -6.57 5.71 -4.78
C GLY A 187 -5.52 6.59 -4.08
N LEU A 188 -5.91 7.74 -3.51
CA LEU A 188 -5.01 8.63 -2.75
C LEU A 188 -4.57 8.02 -1.40
N ASP A 189 -5.28 7.00 -0.92
CA ASP A 189 -4.84 6.13 0.18
C ASP A 189 -3.41 5.61 -0.04
N ASN A 190 -3.09 5.18 -1.26
CA ASN A 190 -1.76 4.71 -1.64
C ASN A 190 -0.64 5.76 -1.50
N LEU A 191 -1.01 7.05 -1.58
CA LEU A 191 -0.07 8.16 -1.42
C LEU A 191 0.07 8.57 0.05
N PHE A 192 -1.06 8.77 0.73
CA PHE A 192 -1.08 9.42 2.04
C PHE A 192 -1.03 8.47 3.23
N LEU A 193 -1.56 7.24 3.13
CA LEU A 193 -1.48 6.26 4.22
C LEU A 193 -0.04 5.94 4.66
N PRO A 194 0.94 5.71 3.76
CA PRO A 194 2.29 5.40 4.22
C PRO A 194 2.97 6.59 4.89
N ILE A 195 2.68 7.81 4.43
CA ILE A 195 3.19 9.05 5.03
C ILE A 195 2.59 9.25 6.43
N ALA A 196 1.25 9.16 6.54
CA ALA A 196 0.55 9.37 7.80
C ALA A 196 0.87 8.27 8.82
N GLY A 197 0.92 7.01 8.38
CA GLY A 197 1.32 5.88 9.22
C GLY A 197 2.74 6.07 9.77
N ALA A 198 3.70 6.41 8.91
CA ALA A 198 5.07 6.67 9.35
C ALA A 198 5.16 7.85 10.31
N PHE A 199 4.43 8.94 10.06
CA PHE A 199 4.41 10.09 10.96
C PHE A 199 3.85 9.73 12.34
N LEU A 200 2.70 9.05 12.39
CA LEU A 200 2.10 8.60 13.64
C LEU A 200 3.03 7.62 14.39
N ALA A 201 3.69 6.69 13.71
CA ALA A 201 4.65 5.79 14.32
C ALA A 201 5.86 6.52 14.90
N GLN A 202 6.41 7.51 14.18
CA GLN A 202 7.57 8.29 14.62
C GLN A 202 7.31 9.05 15.93
N MET A 203 6.06 9.38 16.25
CA MET A 203 5.73 10.04 17.52
C MET A 203 5.95 9.13 18.75
N PHE A 204 6.11 7.82 18.56
CA PHE A 204 6.21 6.82 19.64
C PHE A 204 7.43 5.89 19.53
N LEU A 205 8.32 6.13 18.55
CA LEU A 205 9.57 5.39 18.34
C LEU A 205 10.76 6.31 18.59
#